data_AF-A0A9P4QNW0-F1
#
_entry.id   AF-A0A9P4QNW0-F1
#
_cell.length_a   1.000
_cell.length_b   1.000
_cell.length_c   1.000
_cell.angle_alpha   90.00
_cell.angle_beta   90.00
_cell.angle_gamma   90.00
#
_symmetry.space_group_name_H-M   'P 1'
#
loop_
_entity.id
_entity.type
_entity.pdbx_description
1 polymer ?
#
loop_
_entity_poly.entity_id
_entity_poly.type
_entity_poly.pdbx_seq_one_letter_code
_entity_poly.pdbx_strand_id
1 'polypeptide(L)'
;MKNSIADVGTQNGLAIDSLYRESDVKDFWGTAGKETSSALELGKPHEDQELSPAFVNKLSSTERGYLRGASIEELQRVMDECMRQANETQTRLESSSRKKHRVERTMTKFLSDFHSYVQAYSGVVELMNGAGPGYGSAAYGALSLFLVVALRNRNDNDRLEALRALLNISTHDPEAVVREYESLLTSTFDGPRRLPPLDVEGNLFAHPKFRDWQHNNHRSLLMVSGTTVAPDQTGLSWLSMGAVRYVTKFTKQYNDGNTILLQYFCKTSDSWGVKQAKIPLYTMLSSLIFQLVEHDAQKILLRDEDRFVRLKRDLEDVDTAPEAESSARARAQFAILRNIIAALAWERVIIVIDRVDRIQGGFNEVLEPLSELMLKARCHVKAFLTMRVQYSFDSGHVRDVLDERYVGIELNQDDGHI
;
A
#
# COMPACT_ATOMS: atom_id res chain seq x y z
N MET A 1 25.59 -30.26 -58.55
CA MET A 1 24.88 -29.02 -58.93
C MET A 1 24.99 -28.05 -57.77
N LYS A 2 25.39 -26.82 -58.08
CA LYS A 2 25.56 -25.68 -57.16
C LYS A 2 24.21 -25.20 -56.60
N ASN A 3 24.26 -24.52 -55.46
CA ASN A 3 23.36 -23.50 -54.90
C ASN A 3 23.08 -23.79 -53.41
N SER A 4 22.97 -22.84 -52.49
CA SER A 4 23.34 -21.44 -52.40
C SER A 4 23.13 -21.10 -50.92
N ILE A 5 24.00 -20.26 -50.38
CA ILE A 5 23.98 -19.74 -49.00
C ILE A 5 22.73 -18.85 -48.81
N ALA A 6 22.06 -18.97 -47.67
CA ALA A 6 21.23 -17.91 -47.12
C ALA A 6 21.43 -17.85 -45.60
N ASP A 7 21.92 -16.70 -45.20
CA ASP A 7 22.33 -16.23 -43.88
C ASP A 7 21.08 -15.78 -43.10
N VAL A 8 20.88 -16.26 -41.87
CA VAL A 8 19.79 -15.80 -40.98
C VAL A 8 20.44 -15.04 -39.83
N GLY A 9 20.54 -13.72 -40.02
CA GLY A 9 21.02 -12.77 -39.03
C GLY A 9 19.95 -12.43 -37.98
N THR A 10 20.36 -12.54 -36.73
CA THR A 10 19.62 -12.14 -35.52
C THR A 10 19.71 -10.62 -35.32
N GLN A 11 18.59 -9.91 -35.31
CA GLN A 11 18.50 -8.56 -34.76
C GLN A 11 17.16 -8.38 -34.03
N ASN A 12 17.21 -8.32 -32.70
CA ASN A 12 16.16 -7.77 -31.84
C ASN A 12 16.84 -6.82 -30.85
N GLY A 13 17.05 -5.58 -31.27
CA GLY A 13 17.36 -4.45 -30.39
C GLY A 13 16.09 -3.64 -30.18
N LEU A 14 15.52 -3.69 -28.99
CA LEU A 14 14.43 -2.81 -28.57
C LEU A 14 15.02 -1.41 -28.37
N ALA A 15 14.73 -0.50 -29.31
CA ALA A 15 15.00 0.92 -29.16
C ALA A 15 14.04 1.50 -28.12
N ILE A 16 14.58 2.04 -27.04
CA ILE A 16 13.85 2.89 -26.10
C ILE A 16 13.78 4.27 -26.78
N ASP A 17 12.64 4.59 -27.38
CA ASP A 17 12.37 5.93 -27.90
C ASP A 17 12.53 6.97 -26.77
N SER A 18 13.34 7.99 -27.04
CA SER A 18 13.63 9.05 -26.08
C SER A 18 12.37 9.84 -25.76
N LEU A 19 11.98 9.84 -24.49
CA LEU A 19 10.80 10.52 -23.92
C LEU A 19 10.77 12.06 -24.08
N TYR A 20 11.81 12.66 -24.67
CA TYR A 20 11.90 14.09 -24.90
C TYR A 20 12.44 14.35 -26.30
N ARG A 21 11.78 15.23 -27.06
CA ARG A 21 12.33 15.71 -28.33
C ARG A 21 13.51 16.63 -28.03
N GLU A 22 14.59 16.49 -28.79
CA GLU A 22 15.79 17.32 -28.66
C GLU A 22 15.47 18.83 -28.78
N SER A 23 14.40 19.18 -29.51
CA SER A 23 13.84 20.53 -29.60
C SER A 23 13.36 21.06 -28.24
N ASP A 24 12.69 20.24 -27.45
CA ASP A 24 12.07 20.65 -26.19
C ASP A 24 13.15 20.90 -25.14
N VAL A 25 14.23 20.11 -25.20
CA VAL A 25 15.43 20.30 -24.38
C VAL A 25 16.15 21.59 -24.79
N LYS A 26 16.32 21.85 -26.09
CA LYS A 26 16.94 23.08 -26.60
C LYS A 26 16.13 24.33 -26.27
N ASP A 27 14.81 24.27 -26.37
CA ASP A 27 13.93 25.39 -26.06
C ASP A 27 13.90 25.67 -24.55
N PHE A 28 13.91 24.62 -23.72
CA PHE A 28 14.04 24.77 -22.27
C PHE A 28 15.34 25.51 -21.88
N TRP A 29 16.49 25.07 -22.40
CA TRP A 29 17.78 25.72 -22.12
C TRP A 29 17.91 27.11 -22.77
N GLY A 30 17.33 27.33 -23.95
CA GLY A 30 17.33 28.62 -24.63
C GLY A 30 16.49 29.69 -23.94
N THR A 31 15.37 29.29 -23.34
CA THR A 31 14.47 30.19 -22.59
C THR A 31 15.05 30.50 -21.21
N ALA A 32 15.54 29.47 -20.51
CA ALA A 32 16.23 29.62 -19.23
C ALA A 32 17.47 30.52 -19.34
N GLY A 33 18.23 30.44 -20.44
CA GLY A 33 19.41 31.27 -20.70
C GLY A 33 19.11 32.77 -20.91
N LYS A 34 17.95 33.11 -21.49
CA LYS A 34 17.54 34.51 -21.71
C LYS A 34 16.97 35.16 -20.45
N GLU A 35 16.22 34.41 -19.65
CA GLU A 35 15.72 34.86 -18.35
C GLU A 35 16.86 35.05 -17.34
N THR A 36 17.85 34.15 -17.33
CA THR A 36 19.06 34.30 -16.49
C THR A 36 19.97 35.44 -16.94
N SER A 37 20.13 35.68 -18.25
CA SER A 37 20.90 36.83 -18.75
C SER A 37 20.26 38.17 -18.38
N SER A 38 18.92 38.23 -18.32
CA SER A 38 18.18 39.43 -17.90
C SER A 38 18.26 39.66 -16.38
N ALA A 39 18.37 38.59 -15.59
CA ALA A 39 18.59 38.68 -14.14
C ALA A 39 20.03 39.09 -13.77
N LEU A 40 21.00 38.81 -14.65
CA LEU A 40 22.43 39.09 -14.48
C LEU A 40 22.79 40.59 -14.54
N GLU A 41 22.00 41.42 -15.24
CA GLU A 41 22.27 42.88 -15.31
C GLU A 41 21.80 43.67 -14.08
N LEU A 42 21.06 43.05 -13.15
CA LEU A 42 20.44 43.74 -12.00
C LEU A 42 21.01 43.35 -10.63
N GLY A 43 21.91 42.36 -10.54
CA GLY A 43 22.38 41.83 -9.25
C GLY A 43 23.81 42.26 -8.87
N LYS A 44 23.95 43.26 -7.99
CA LYS A 44 25.16 43.37 -7.15
C LYS A 44 25.13 42.27 -6.08
N PRO A 45 26.29 41.75 -5.63
CA PRO A 45 26.35 40.61 -4.74
C PRO A 45 25.78 40.99 -3.36
N HIS A 46 24.75 40.27 -2.95
CA HIS A 46 24.32 40.21 -1.56
C HIS A 46 24.83 38.89 -0.99
N GLU A 47 25.76 38.97 -0.05
CA GLU A 47 25.96 37.91 0.93
C GLU A 47 24.62 37.69 1.66
N ASP A 48 24.28 36.43 1.91
CA ASP A 48 23.04 35.93 2.53
C ASP A 48 21.81 35.76 1.62
N GLN A 49 21.91 34.89 0.60
CA GLN A 49 20.71 34.32 -0.02
C GLN A 49 20.32 32.99 0.65
N GLU A 50 19.38 33.07 1.59
CA GLU A 50 18.65 31.91 2.11
C GLU A 50 17.85 31.22 0.99
N LEU A 51 17.67 29.90 1.10
CA LEU A 51 16.78 29.11 0.25
C LEU A 51 15.38 29.75 0.18
N SER A 52 14.79 29.79 -1.01
CA SER A 52 13.46 30.37 -1.27
C SER A 52 12.43 29.98 -0.20
N PRO A 53 11.69 30.93 0.40
CA PRO A 53 10.69 30.66 1.43
C PRO A 53 9.61 29.67 1.00
N ALA A 54 9.27 29.67 -0.30
CA ALA A 54 8.32 28.73 -0.89
C ALA A 54 8.81 27.27 -0.86
N PHE A 55 10.13 27.08 -0.89
CA PHE A 55 10.79 25.78 -0.84
C PHE A 55 10.93 25.27 0.61
N VAL A 56 11.32 26.16 1.53
CA VAL A 56 11.50 25.86 2.96
C VAL A 56 10.19 25.43 3.65
N ASN A 57 9.06 25.94 3.18
CA ASN A 57 7.74 25.63 3.76
C ASN A 57 7.22 24.21 3.45
N LYS A 58 7.82 23.48 2.49
CA LYS A 58 7.44 22.09 2.16
C LYS A 58 8.16 21.02 2.99
N LEU A 59 9.19 21.40 3.74
CA LEU A 59 9.99 20.50 4.58
C LEU A 59 9.42 20.42 6.00
N SER A 60 9.52 19.26 6.65
CA SER A 60 9.21 19.16 8.08
C SER A 60 10.16 20.03 8.92
N SER A 61 9.76 20.44 10.12
CA SER A 61 10.58 21.32 10.96
C SER A 61 11.96 20.72 11.27
N THR A 62 12.06 19.40 11.36
CA THR A 62 13.32 18.67 11.55
C THR A 62 14.20 18.72 10.31
N GLU A 63 13.64 18.52 9.12
CA GLU A 63 14.38 18.57 7.84
C GLU A 63 14.86 19.99 7.51
N ARG A 64 14.09 21.03 7.87
CA ARG A 64 14.54 22.43 7.77
C ARG A 64 15.75 22.73 8.65
N GLY A 65 15.83 22.09 9.82
CA GLY A 65 16.96 22.21 10.75
C GLY A 65 18.26 21.64 10.18
N TYR A 66 18.17 20.55 9.41
CA TYR A 66 19.35 19.92 8.78
C TYR A 66 19.80 20.61 7.48
N LEU A 67 18.91 21.31 6.78
CA LEU A 67 19.18 21.87 5.46
C LEU A 67 19.44 23.38 5.46
N ARG A 68 19.15 24.10 6.54
CA ARG A 68 19.53 25.52 6.67
C ARG A 68 21.01 25.64 7.04
N GLY A 69 21.83 26.10 6.09
CA GLY A 69 23.22 26.50 6.34
C GLY A 69 24.24 25.36 6.35
N ALA A 70 23.85 24.14 5.96
CA ALA A 70 24.77 23.01 5.93
C ALA A 70 25.90 23.26 4.92
N SER A 71 27.15 23.37 5.40
CA SER A 71 28.32 23.52 4.54
C SER A 71 28.61 22.21 3.79
N ILE A 72 29.40 22.27 2.72
CA ILE A 72 29.86 21.09 1.97
C ILE A 72 30.52 20.08 2.93
N GLU A 73 31.30 20.57 3.87
CA GLU A 73 31.98 19.76 4.87
C GLU A 73 31.00 19.10 5.86
N GLU A 74 29.90 19.75 6.21
CA GLU A 74 28.88 19.17 7.09
C GLU A 74 28.10 18.06 6.40
N LEU A 75 27.80 18.24 5.11
CA LEU A 75 27.15 17.23 4.30
C LEU A 75 28.04 16.02 4.04
N GLN A 76 29.31 16.28 3.76
CA GLN A 76 30.32 15.24 3.63
C GLN A 76 30.53 14.52 4.96
N ARG A 77 30.52 15.23 6.10
CA ARG A 77 30.51 14.61 7.44
C ARG A 77 29.29 13.74 7.69
N VAL A 78 28.08 14.17 7.31
CA VAL A 78 26.86 13.34 7.47
C VAL A 78 26.95 12.09 6.61
N MET A 79 27.47 12.20 5.40
CA MET A 79 27.69 11.06 4.50
C MET A 79 28.76 10.12 5.03
N ASP A 80 29.90 10.65 5.48
CA ASP A 80 31.00 9.90 6.08
C ASP A 80 30.58 9.23 7.39
N GLU A 81 29.75 9.90 8.20
CA GLU A 81 29.16 9.34 9.41
C GLU A 81 28.18 8.22 9.09
N CYS A 82 27.33 8.38 8.07
CA CYS A 82 26.48 7.28 7.59
C CYS A 82 27.31 6.09 7.09
N MET A 83 28.41 6.35 6.37
CA MET A 83 29.34 5.32 5.90
C MET A 83 30.07 4.62 7.05
N ARG A 84 30.50 5.38 8.05
CA ARG A 84 31.15 4.87 9.26
C ARG A 84 30.19 4.02 10.08
N GLN A 85 28.97 4.49 10.33
CA GLN A 85 27.94 3.73 11.02
C GLN A 85 27.58 2.46 10.27
N ALA A 86 27.45 2.52 8.94
CA ALA A 86 27.21 1.32 8.12
C ALA A 86 28.36 0.30 8.24
N ASN A 87 29.62 0.76 8.21
CA ASN A 87 30.81 -0.10 8.36
C ASN A 87 30.98 -0.69 9.77
N GLU A 88 30.72 0.08 10.82
CA GLU A 88 30.74 -0.37 12.22
C GLU A 88 29.65 -1.41 12.47
N THR A 89 28.46 -1.19 11.91
CA THR A 89 27.34 -2.12 12.00
C THR A 89 27.68 -3.43 11.27
N GLN A 90 28.31 -3.34 10.09
CA GLN A 90 28.80 -4.52 9.34
C GLN A 90 29.85 -5.32 10.14
N THR A 91 30.89 -4.67 10.65
CA THR A 91 31.97 -5.35 11.41
C THR A 91 31.47 -5.98 12.69
N ARG A 92 30.52 -5.35 13.38
CA ARG A 92 29.90 -5.91 14.60
C ARG A 92 29.04 -7.14 14.29
N LEU A 93 28.48 -7.26 13.09
CA LEU A 93 27.49 -8.30 12.74
C LEU A 93 28.07 -9.45 11.91
N GLU A 94 29.27 -9.29 11.37
CA GLU A 94 30.14 -10.41 10.95
C GLU A 94 30.41 -11.40 12.11
N SER A 95 30.17 -11.00 13.36
CA SER A 95 30.21 -11.89 14.54
C SER A 95 28.90 -12.62 14.87
N SER A 96 27.77 -12.34 14.21
CA SER A 96 26.44 -12.89 14.57
C SER A 96 25.60 -13.36 13.37
N SER A 97 25.55 -14.69 13.19
CA SER A 97 24.58 -15.52 12.43
C SER A 97 23.80 -14.92 11.23
N ARG A 98 24.30 -15.24 10.03
CA ARG A 98 23.71 -15.67 8.73
C ARG A 98 22.41 -15.07 8.15
N LYS A 99 21.45 -14.52 8.91
CA LYS A 99 20.22 -13.93 8.32
C LYS A 99 20.28 -12.39 8.17
N LYS A 100 21.23 -11.72 8.82
CA LYS A 100 21.44 -10.26 8.73
C LYS A 100 22.22 -9.78 7.50
N HIS A 101 23.01 -10.66 6.88
CA HIS A 101 23.98 -10.28 5.84
C HIS A 101 23.39 -9.76 4.51
N ARG A 102 22.13 -10.03 4.17
CA ARG A 102 21.56 -9.62 2.88
C ARG A 102 21.16 -8.13 2.87
N VAL A 103 20.66 -7.64 3.99
CA VAL A 103 20.17 -6.26 4.13
C VAL A 103 21.36 -5.28 4.27
N GLU A 104 22.37 -5.65 5.06
CA GLU A 104 23.55 -4.80 5.30
C GLU A 104 24.44 -4.64 4.08
N ARG A 105 24.70 -5.71 3.31
CA ARG A 105 25.43 -5.61 2.03
C ARG A 105 24.75 -4.69 1.03
N THR A 106 23.41 -4.60 1.08
CA THR A 106 22.66 -3.70 0.20
C THR A 106 22.83 -2.24 0.64
N MET A 107 23.13 -1.95 1.93
CA MET A 107 23.35 -0.58 2.42
C MET A 107 24.73 -0.08 2.12
N THR A 108 25.75 -0.88 2.39
CA THR A 108 27.12 -0.55 1.99
C THR A 108 27.25 -0.46 0.48
N LYS A 109 26.58 -1.33 -0.29
CA LYS A 109 26.51 -1.18 -1.74
C LYS A 109 25.82 0.11 -2.18
N PHE A 110 24.64 0.42 -1.64
CA PHE A 110 23.93 1.67 -1.98
C PHE A 110 24.76 2.92 -1.64
N LEU A 111 25.36 2.97 -0.45
CA LEU A 111 26.15 4.13 -0.06
C LEU A 111 27.44 4.23 -0.87
N SER A 112 28.06 3.10 -1.24
CA SER A 112 29.19 3.05 -2.16
C SER A 112 28.80 3.55 -3.57
N ASP A 113 27.66 3.08 -4.08
CA ASP A 113 27.13 3.49 -5.38
C ASP A 113 26.74 4.98 -5.37
N PHE A 114 26.13 5.46 -4.27
CA PHE A 114 25.79 6.86 -4.07
C PHE A 114 27.02 7.76 -3.92
N HIS A 115 28.04 7.32 -3.17
CA HIS A 115 29.31 8.02 -3.08
C HIS A 115 29.97 8.13 -4.45
N SER A 116 30.00 7.03 -5.21
CA SER A 116 30.50 7.02 -6.59
C SER A 116 29.68 7.94 -7.50
N TYR A 117 28.36 8.00 -7.32
CA TYR A 117 27.47 8.92 -8.02
C TYR A 117 27.77 10.39 -7.67
N VAL A 118 27.85 10.74 -6.39
CA VAL A 118 28.21 12.11 -5.94
C VAL A 118 29.59 12.51 -6.46
N GLN A 119 30.56 11.59 -6.46
CA GLN A 119 31.89 11.83 -7.00
C GLN A 119 31.88 12.02 -8.53
N ALA A 120 31.08 11.23 -9.26
CA ALA A 120 30.92 11.43 -10.71
C ALA A 120 30.22 12.76 -11.04
N TYR A 121 29.34 13.23 -10.16
CA TYR A 121 28.67 14.52 -10.29
C TYR A 121 29.47 15.69 -9.69
N SER A 122 30.60 15.44 -9.01
CA SER A 122 31.42 16.52 -8.44
C SER A 122 31.90 17.47 -9.53
N GLY A 123 32.26 16.96 -10.70
CA GLY A 123 32.63 17.79 -11.86
C GLY A 123 31.46 18.62 -12.42
N VAL A 124 30.23 18.10 -12.36
CA VAL A 124 29.02 18.88 -12.73
C VAL A 124 28.76 19.97 -11.70
N VAL A 125 28.95 19.68 -10.41
CA VAL A 125 28.79 20.67 -9.34
C VAL A 125 29.89 21.74 -9.39
N GLU A 126 31.13 21.37 -9.74
CA GLU A 126 32.22 22.30 -10.02
C GLU A 126 31.91 23.19 -11.23
N LEU A 127 31.36 22.63 -12.30
CA LEU A 127 30.86 23.41 -13.44
C LEU A 127 29.72 24.35 -13.06
N MET A 128 28.79 23.90 -12.21
CA MET A 128 27.70 24.72 -11.69
C MET A 128 28.23 25.83 -10.78
N ASN A 129 29.25 25.57 -9.96
CA ASN A 129 29.96 26.61 -9.20
C ASN A 129 30.62 27.66 -10.12
N GLY A 130 31.10 27.24 -11.29
CA GLY A 130 31.62 28.15 -12.32
C GLY A 130 30.55 28.98 -13.03
N ALA A 131 29.30 28.52 -13.07
CA ALA A 131 28.17 29.22 -13.71
C ALA A 131 27.62 30.38 -12.88
N GLY A 132 27.95 30.44 -11.58
CA GLY A 132 27.64 31.56 -10.70
C GLY A 132 27.63 31.17 -9.23
N PRO A 133 27.83 32.15 -8.32
CA PRO A 133 27.74 31.91 -6.89
C PRO A 133 26.35 31.38 -6.51
N GLY A 134 26.31 30.21 -5.84
CA GLY A 134 25.07 29.59 -5.33
C GLY A 134 24.53 28.39 -6.12
N TYR A 135 24.98 28.16 -7.36
CA TYR A 135 24.47 27.03 -8.15
C TYR A 135 25.00 25.67 -7.67
N GLY A 136 26.27 25.58 -7.26
CA GLY A 136 26.78 24.32 -6.74
C GLY A 136 26.28 24.00 -5.33
N SER A 137 26.01 25.01 -4.48
CA SER A 137 25.35 24.77 -3.20
C SER A 137 23.91 24.28 -3.38
N ALA A 138 23.18 24.80 -4.38
CA ALA A 138 21.86 24.28 -4.75
C ALA A 138 21.92 22.83 -5.27
N ALA A 139 22.92 22.49 -6.08
CA ALA A 139 23.11 21.13 -6.59
C ALA A 139 23.42 20.13 -5.47
N TYR A 140 24.31 20.48 -4.53
CA TYR A 140 24.57 19.66 -3.35
C TYR A 140 23.33 19.53 -2.46
N GLY A 141 22.60 20.62 -2.24
CA GLY A 141 21.33 20.59 -1.49
C GLY A 141 20.32 19.60 -2.09
N ALA A 142 20.19 19.57 -3.42
CA ALA A 142 19.32 18.63 -4.12
C ALA A 142 19.77 17.16 -3.95
N LEU A 143 21.07 16.87 -4.12
CA LEU A 143 21.63 15.53 -3.93
C LEU A 143 21.42 15.01 -2.51
N SER A 144 21.58 15.88 -1.53
CA SER A 144 21.39 15.60 -0.10
C SER A 144 19.95 15.23 0.22
N LEU A 145 19.01 15.98 -0.34
CA LEU A 145 17.58 15.70 -0.20
C LEU A 145 17.23 14.34 -0.80
N PHE A 146 17.76 14.01 -1.99
CA PHE A 146 17.53 12.69 -2.60
C PHE A 146 18.08 11.56 -1.74
N LEU A 147 19.26 11.73 -1.13
CA LEU A 147 19.83 10.74 -0.21
C LEU A 147 18.92 10.51 1.00
N VAL A 148 18.45 11.59 1.64
CA VAL A 148 17.56 11.51 2.81
C VAL A 148 16.26 10.80 2.45
N VAL A 149 15.65 11.14 1.31
CA VAL A 149 14.42 10.49 0.82
C VAL A 149 14.67 9.01 0.51
N ALA A 150 15.80 8.67 -0.13
CA ALA A 150 16.15 7.29 -0.44
C ALA A 150 16.38 6.44 0.81
N LEU A 151 17.16 6.95 1.79
CA LEU A 151 17.39 6.29 3.07
C LEU A 151 16.09 6.11 3.86
N ARG A 152 15.21 7.12 3.84
CA ARG A 152 13.90 7.06 4.51
C ARG A 152 13.00 6.01 3.88
N ASN A 153 12.84 6.02 2.56
CA ASN A 153 12.04 5.03 1.84
C ASN A 153 12.56 3.61 2.07
N ARG A 154 13.88 3.45 2.14
CA ARG A 154 14.50 2.17 2.45
C ARG A 154 14.19 1.71 3.87
N ASN A 155 14.35 2.58 4.87
CA ASN A 155 14.02 2.24 6.26
C ASN A 155 12.52 1.90 6.40
N ASP A 156 11.65 2.65 5.72
CA ASP A 156 10.21 2.35 5.65
C ASP A 156 9.97 0.94 5.08
N ASN A 157 10.65 0.58 3.98
CA ASN A 157 10.55 -0.74 3.35
C ASN A 157 11.12 -1.87 4.23
N ASP A 158 12.26 -1.67 4.90
CA ASP A 158 12.87 -2.65 5.80
C ASP A 158 11.93 -2.93 7.00
N ARG A 159 11.29 -1.89 7.53
CA ARG A 159 10.28 -2.01 8.60
C ARG A 159 9.02 -2.71 8.12
N LEU A 160 8.53 -2.37 6.92
CA LEU A 160 7.39 -3.06 6.31
C LEU A 160 7.69 -4.54 6.12
N GLU A 161 8.86 -4.92 5.63
CA GLU A 161 9.24 -6.32 5.45
C GLU A 161 9.32 -7.07 6.78
N ALA A 162 9.80 -6.42 7.85
CA ALA A 162 9.79 -7.00 9.19
C ALA A 162 8.34 -7.27 9.68
N LEU A 163 7.43 -6.31 9.50
CA LEU A 163 6.02 -6.48 9.87
C LEU A 163 5.34 -7.54 9.00
N ARG A 164 5.65 -7.59 7.71
CA ARG A 164 5.15 -8.60 6.77
C ARG A 164 5.50 -10.01 7.23
N ALA A 165 6.76 -10.22 7.64
CA ALA A 165 7.24 -11.49 8.13
C ALA A 165 6.51 -11.91 9.42
N LEU A 166 6.33 -10.99 10.37
CA LEU A 166 5.58 -11.25 11.62
C LEU A 166 4.09 -11.56 11.37
N LEU A 167 3.50 -10.90 10.37
CA LEU A 167 2.10 -11.09 10.00
C LEU A 167 1.86 -12.31 9.10
N ASN A 168 2.94 -13.00 8.68
CA ASN A 168 2.93 -14.14 7.76
C ASN A 168 2.18 -13.86 6.45
N ILE A 169 2.46 -12.72 5.82
CA ILE A 169 1.80 -12.30 4.57
C ILE A 169 2.66 -12.68 3.37
N SER A 170 2.20 -13.67 2.59
CA SER A 170 2.81 -14.02 1.32
C SER A 170 2.68 -12.85 0.34
N THR A 171 3.76 -12.54 -0.35
CA THR A 171 3.92 -11.32 -1.12
C THR A 171 2.94 -11.21 -2.30
N HIS A 172 1.86 -10.43 -2.16
CA HIS A 172 0.97 -10.12 -3.27
C HIS A 172 0.64 -8.63 -3.33
N ASP A 173 0.75 -8.07 -4.53
CA ASP A 173 0.15 -6.79 -4.91
C ASP A 173 -1.38 -6.90 -4.74
N PRO A 174 -2.01 -6.12 -3.85
CA PRO A 174 -3.45 -6.16 -3.63
C PRO A 174 -4.25 -5.95 -4.92
N GLU A 175 -3.75 -5.13 -5.85
CA GLU A 175 -4.44 -4.92 -7.13
C GLU A 175 -4.35 -6.14 -8.04
N ALA A 176 -3.21 -6.83 -8.07
CA ALA A 176 -3.06 -8.08 -8.79
C ALA A 176 -4.05 -9.13 -8.26
N VAL A 177 -4.20 -9.25 -6.94
CA VAL A 177 -5.18 -10.17 -6.33
C VAL A 177 -6.61 -9.84 -6.77
N VAL A 178 -7.00 -8.57 -6.79
CA VAL A 178 -8.33 -8.14 -7.25
C VAL A 178 -8.54 -8.51 -8.71
N ARG A 179 -7.56 -8.23 -9.59
CA ARG A 179 -7.65 -8.53 -11.03
C ARG A 179 -7.72 -10.04 -11.31
N GLU A 180 -6.87 -10.82 -10.66
CA GLU A 180 -6.85 -12.28 -10.79
C GLU A 180 -8.18 -12.88 -10.30
N TYR A 181 -8.69 -12.38 -9.17
CA TYR A 181 -9.96 -12.85 -8.63
C TYR A 181 -11.15 -12.44 -9.52
N GLU A 182 -11.16 -11.23 -10.06
CA GLU A 182 -12.16 -10.79 -11.05
C GLU A 182 -12.17 -11.71 -12.28
N SER A 183 -10.99 -12.01 -12.83
CA SER A 183 -10.84 -12.91 -13.98
C SER A 183 -11.34 -14.32 -13.65
N LEU A 184 -11.04 -14.83 -12.45
CA LEU A 184 -11.52 -16.12 -11.98
C LEU A 184 -13.05 -16.15 -11.86
N LEU A 185 -13.65 -15.13 -11.25
CA LEU A 185 -15.11 -15.03 -11.10
C LEU A 185 -15.79 -14.94 -12.47
N THR A 186 -15.30 -14.08 -13.37
CA THR A 186 -15.83 -13.91 -14.73
C THR A 186 -15.77 -15.24 -15.50
N SER A 187 -14.62 -15.90 -15.51
CA SER A 187 -14.49 -17.21 -16.17
C SER A 187 -15.33 -18.32 -15.52
N THR A 188 -15.67 -18.18 -14.23
CA THR A 188 -16.49 -19.16 -13.48
C THR A 188 -18.00 -18.90 -13.60
N PHE A 189 -18.45 -17.69 -13.89
CA PHE A 189 -19.88 -17.38 -13.95
C PHE A 189 -20.38 -16.99 -15.35
N ASP A 190 -19.56 -16.44 -16.24
CA ASP A 190 -19.98 -15.90 -17.55
C ASP A 190 -20.01 -16.97 -18.67
N GLY A 191 -20.15 -18.25 -18.30
CA GLY A 191 -20.13 -19.36 -19.25
C GLY A 191 -21.45 -19.51 -20.03
N PRO A 192 -21.45 -19.93 -21.31
CA PRO A 192 -22.65 -20.02 -22.16
C PRO A 192 -23.70 -21.07 -21.72
N ARG A 193 -23.39 -21.89 -20.70
CA ARG A 193 -24.31 -22.86 -20.10
C ARG A 193 -24.63 -22.54 -18.63
N ARG A 194 -24.37 -21.31 -18.20
CA ARG A 194 -24.53 -20.86 -16.81
C ARG A 194 -25.64 -19.82 -16.74
N LEU A 195 -26.15 -19.59 -15.52
CA LEU A 195 -27.02 -18.45 -15.25
C LEU A 195 -26.22 -17.15 -15.50
N PRO A 196 -26.89 -16.04 -15.86
CA PRO A 196 -26.24 -14.77 -16.13
C PRO A 196 -25.31 -14.35 -14.99
N PRO A 197 -24.22 -13.63 -15.33
CA PRO A 197 -23.39 -13.00 -14.32
C PRO A 197 -24.22 -12.03 -13.46
N LEU A 198 -23.72 -11.76 -12.26
CA LEU A 198 -24.32 -10.75 -11.40
C LEU A 198 -24.24 -9.40 -12.11
N ASP A 199 -25.39 -8.84 -12.45
CA ASP A 199 -25.49 -7.43 -12.81
C ASP A 199 -25.25 -6.60 -11.55
N VAL A 200 -23.97 -6.35 -11.24
CA VAL A 200 -23.58 -5.61 -10.05
C VAL A 200 -24.14 -4.19 -10.09
N GLU A 201 -24.17 -3.55 -11.26
CA GLU A 201 -24.65 -2.17 -11.37
C GLU A 201 -26.16 -2.10 -11.16
N GLY A 202 -26.94 -2.95 -11.84
CA GLY A 202 -28.40 -2.96 -11.74
C GLY A 202 -28.96 -3.57 -10.46
N ASN A 203 -28.39 -4.68 -9.98
CA ASN A 203 -28.98 -5.43 -8.85
C ASN A 203 -28.38 -5.03 -7.49
N LEU A 204 -27.10 -4.67 -7.43
CA LEU A 204 -26.45 -4.31 -6.17
C LEU A 204 -26.27 -2.80 -6.02
N PHE A 205 -25.59 -2.13 -6.94
CA PHE A 205 -25.24 -0.72 -6.79
C PHE A 205 -26.43 0.22 -6.98
N ALA A 206 -27.42 -0.15 -7.80
CA ALA A 206 -28.67 0.59 -7.91
C ALA A 206 -29.66 0.28 -6.77
N HIS A 207 -29.41 -0.76 -5.97
CA HIS A 207 -30.29 -1.12 -4.86
C HIS A 207 -30.39 0.04 -3.84
N PRO A 208 -31.59 0.49 -3.43
CA PRO A 208 -31.75 1.66 -2.55
C PRO A 208 -30.93 1.55 -1.26
N LYS A 209 -31.05 0.41 -0.55
CA LYS A 209 -30.26 0.13 0.67
C LYS A 209 -28.75 0.21 0.45
N PHE A 210 -28.23 -0.24 -0.70
CA PHE A 210 -26.82 -0.15 -1.00
C PHE A 210 -26.40 1.30 -1.22
N ARG A 211 -27.18 2.05 -1.99
CA ARG A 211 -26.94 3.48 -2.22
C ARG A 211 -26.98 4.27 -0.93
N ASP A 212 -27.99 4.05 -0.09
CA ASP A 212 -28.12 4.70 1.20
C ASP A 212 -26.93 4.36 2.09
N TRP A 213 -26.56 3.07 2.16
CA TRP A 213 -25.35 2.65 2.87
C TRP A 213 -24.11 3.32 2.29
N GLN A 214 -23.94 3.41 0.97
CA GLN A 214 -22.74 3.95 0.34
C GLN A 214 -22.57 5.46 0.61
N HIS A 215 -23.65 6.23 0.48
CA HIS A 215 -23.61 7.69 0.58
C HIS A 215 -23.74 8.21 2.02
N ASN A 216 -24.18 7.37 2.97
CA ASN A 216 -24.23 7.79 4.35
C ASN A 216 -22.81 8.07 4.91
N ASN A 217 -22.76 9.01 5.85
CA ASN A 217 -21.56 9.32 6.62
C ASN A 217 -21.58 8.62 7.99
N HIS A 218 -22.47 7.65 8.19
CA HIS A 218 -22.59 6.95 9.45
C HIS A 218 -21.65 5.74 9.48
N ARG A 219 -21.34 5.28 10.70
CA ARG A 219 -20.71 3.97 10.89
C ARG A 219 -21.76 2.92 10.58
N SER A 220 -21.59 2.15 9.51
CA SER A 220 -22.61 1.20 9.06
C SER A 220 -22.01 -0.08 8.52
N LEU A 221 -22.71 -1.19 8.75
CA LEU A 221 -22.37 -2.51 8.29
C LEU A 221 -23.36 -2.90 7.19
N LEU A 222 -22.86 -3.10 5.98
CA LEU A 222 -23.60 -3.72 4.90
C LEU A 222 -23.21 -5.18 4.81
N MET A 223 -24.22 -6.05 4.82
CA MET A 223 -24.05 -7.48 4.57
C MET A 223 -24.90 -7.86 3.37
N VAL A 224 -24.23 -8.38 2.33
CA VAL A 224 -24.88 -8.92 1.13
C VAL A 224 -24.76 -10.43 1.18
N SER A 225 -25.91 -11.10 1.16
CA SER A 225 -25.99 -12.55 1.25
C SER A 225 -26.83 -13.12 0.12
N GLY A 226 -26.59 -14.36 -0.26
CA GLY A 226 -27.46 -15.05 -1.20
C GLY A 226 -26.88 -16.36 -1.72
N THR A 227 -27.71 -17.09 -2.45
CA THR A 227 -27.36 -18.40 -2.97
C THR A 227 -26.55 -18.30 -4.26
N THR A 228 -25.67 -19.29 -4.46
CA THR A 228 -25.02 -19.53 -5.77
C THR A 228 -25.49 -20.89 -6.23
N VAL A 229 -26.32 -20.88 -7.28
CA VAL A 229 -27.00 -22.03 -7.88
C VAL A 229 -26.16 -22.67 -8.97
N ALA A 230 -25.46 -21.86 -9.79
CA ALA A 230 -24.68 -22.37 -10.92
C ALA A 230 -23.34 -21.63 -11.10
N PRO A 231 -22.22 -22.35 -11.28
CA PRO A 231 -22.08 -23.80 -11.09
C PRO A 231 -22.16 -24.17 -9.59
N ASP A 232 -22.92 -25.22 -9.26
CA ASP A 232 -23.08 -25.71 -7.88
C ASP A 232 -21.77 -26.24 -7.27
N GLN A 233 -20.90 -26.77 -8.13
CA GLN A 233 -19.62 -27.39 -7.77
C GLN A 233 -18.52 -26.40 -7.38
N THR A 234 -18.68 -25.10 -7.66
CA THR A 234 -17.65 -24.11 -7.35
C THR A 234 -17.64 -23.77 -5.86
N GLY A 235 -16.43 -23.60 -5.31
CA GLY A 235 -16.25 -23.03 -3.99
C GLY A 235 -16.43 -21.50 -3.96
N LEU A 236 -16.49 -20.87 -5.13
CA LEU A 236 -16.68 -19.42 -5.27
C LEU A 236 -18.14 -19.02 -4.95
N SER A 237 -18.39 -17.71 -4.91
CA SER A 237 -19.74 -17.16 -4.81
C SER A 237 -19.98 -16.21 -5.95
N TRP A 238 -21.16 -16.31 -6.55
CA TRP A 238 -21.63 -15.38 -7.58
C TRP A 238 -21.67 -13.94 -7.06
N LEU A 239 -21.95 -13.74 -5.76
CA LEU A 239 -21.97 -12.42 -5.11
C LEU A 239 -20.61 -11.78 -4.92
N SER A 240 -19.52 -12.55 -5.00
CA SER A 240 -18.17 -12.02 -4.79
C SER A 240 -17.78 -10.99 -5.84
N MET A 241 -18.43 -11.01 -7.00
CA MET A 241 -18.27 -9.96 -8.03
C MET A 241 -18.66 -8.58 -7.50
N GLY A 242 -19.65 -8.48 -6.60
CA GLY A 242 -20.05 -7.22 -5.98
C GLY A 242 -18.93 -6.59 -5.14
N ALA A 243 -18.22 -7.39 -4.33
CA ALA A 243 -17.08 -6.93 -3.54
C ALA A 243 -15.91 -6.50 -4.43
N VAL A 244 -15.56 -7.31 -5.44
CA VAL A 244 -14.48 -7.02 -6.39
C VAL A 244 -14.74 -5.72 -7.16
N ARG A 245 -15.96 -5.55 -7.69
CA ARG A 245 -16.36 -4.32 -8.40
C ARG A 245 -16.36 -3.11 -7.49
N TYR A 246 -16.80 -3.26 -6.23
CA TYR A 246 -16.79 -2.17 -5.26
C TYR A 246 -15.36 -1.71 -4.96
N VAL A 247 -14.45 -2.64 -4.67
CA VAL A 247 -13.02 -2.35 -4.45
C VAL A 247 -12.43 -1.65 -5.68
N THR A 248 -12.63 -2.21 -6.87
CA THR A 248 -12.11 -1.65 -8.13
C THR A 248 -12.62 -0.23 -8.39
N LYS A 249 -13.92 0.02 -8.16
CA LYS A 249 -14.53 1.33 -8.33
C LYS A 249 -14.01 2.31 -7.29
N PHE A 250 -13.87 1.88 -6.04
CA PHE A 250 -13.34 2.69 -4.95
C PHE A 250 -11.90 3.14 -5.24
N THR A 251 -10.99 2.20 -5.53
CA THR A 251 -9.58 2.51 -5.82
C THR A 251 -9.42 3.48 -7.00
N LYS A 252 -10.29 3.40 -8.01
CA LYS A 252 -10.24 4.29 -9.18
C LYS A 252 -10.85 5.68 -8.92
N GLN A 253 -11.88 5.78 -8.09
CA GLN A 253 -12.69 6.99 -7.95
C GLN A 253 -12.40 7.79 -6.67
N TYR A 254 -11.93 7.12 -5.62
CA TYR A 254 -11.79 7.70 -4.29
C TYR A 254 -10.33 7.66 -3.85
N ASN A 255 -9.62 8.75 -4.14
CA ASN A 255 -8.32 9.05 -3.56
C ASN A 255 -8.37 10.46 -2.97
N ASP A 256 -9.18 10.63 -1.93
CA ASP A 256 -9.33 11.89 -1.20
C ASP A 256 -8.22 12.09 -0.14
N GLY A 257 -7.35 11.09 0.06
CA GLY A 257 -6.30 11.08 1.08
C GLY A 257 -6.80 10.89 2.52
N ASN A 258 -8.11 11.00 2.76
CA ASN A 258 -8.74 10.96 4.08
C ASN A 258 -9.55 9.69 4.32
N THR A 259 -9.81 8.92 3.27
CA THR A 259 -10.45 7.62 3.31
C THR A 259 -9.45 6.53 2.96
N ILE A 260 -9.42 5.46 3.77
CA ILE A 260 -8.69 4.24 3.44
C ILE A 260 -9.65 3.08 3.18
N LEU A 261 -9.33 2.29 2.16
CA LEU A 261 -9.98 1.02 1.87
C LEU A 261 -9.07 -0.12 2.32
N LEU A 262 -9.63 -1.03 3.11
CA LEU A 262 -9.01 -2.30 3.45
C LEU A 262 -9.86 -3.41 2.83
N GLN A 263 -9.21 -4.41 2.24
CA GLN A 263 -9.93 -5.52 1.63
C GLN A 263 -9.34 -6.88 2.00
N TYR A 264 -10.19 -7.89 2.11
CA TYR A 264 -9.76 -9.28 2.19
C TYR A 264 -10.74 -10.20 1.47
N PHE A 265 -10.22 -11.05 0.58
CA PHE A 265 -11.01 -12.03 -0.15
C PHE A 265 -10.75 -13.42 0.42
N CYS A 266 -11.72 -13.98 1.15
CA CYS A 266 -11.50 -15.24 1.87
C CYS A 266 -11.43 -16.48 0.97
N LYS A 267 -11.57 -16.32 -0.36
CA LYS A 267 -11.63 -17.42 -1.32
C LYS A 267 -11.30 -16.93 -2.72
N THR A 268 -10.01 -16.91 -3.06
CA THR A 268 -9.50 -16.41 -4.36
C THR A 268 -9.12 -17.49 -5.35
N SER A 269 -9.31 -18.76 -5.02
CA SER A 269 -9.02 -19.91 -5.89
C SER A 269 -10.23 -20.83 -5.97
N ASP A 270 -10.41 -21.52 -7.09
CA ASP A 270 -11.39 -22.59 -7.22
C ASP A 270 -10.66 -23.94 -7.30
N SER A 271 -10.88 -24.80 -6.31
CA SER A 271 -10.33 -26.15 -6.28
C SER A 271 -11.49 -27.12 -6.28
N TRP A 272 -11.82 -27.66 -7.44
CA TRP A 272 -12.95 -28.55 -7.61
C TRP A 272 -12.74 -29.83 -6.79
N GLY A 273 -13.77 -30.26 -6.07
CA GLY A 273 -13.78 -31.52 -5.32
C GLY A 273 -12.95 -31.55 -4.03
N VAL A 274 -12.15 -30.52 -3.73
CA VAL A 274 -11.39 -30.45 -2.47
C VAL A 274 -12.13 -29.54 -1.49
N LYS A 275 -12.58 -30.10 -0.35
CA LYS A 275 -13.05 -29.30 0.77
C LYS A 275 -11.91 -28.40 1.23
N GLN A 276 -11.94 -27.14 0.80
CA GLN A 276 -10.98 -26.18 1.27
C GLN A 276 -11.19 -25.92 2.75
N ALA A 277 -10.09 -25.86 3.49
CA ALA A 277 -10.10 -25.37 4.85
C ALA A 277 -10.70 -23.96 4.90
N LYS A 278 -11.39 -23.66 6.00
CA LYS A 278 -11.73 -22.28 6.33
C LYS A 278 -10.44 -21.52 6.67
N ILE A 279 -10.44 -20.22 6.43
CA ILE A 279 -9.29 -19.34 6.71
C ILE A 279 -9.31 -18.93 8.18
N PRO A 280 -8.20 -19.05 8.92
CA PRO A 280 -8.13 -18.52 10.28
C PRO A 280 -8.41 -17.02 10.34
N LEU A 281 -9.20 -16.56 11.31
CA LEU A 281 -9.55 -15.15 11.47
C LEU A 281 -8.31 -14.24 11.58
N TYR A 282 -7.27 -14.71 12.27
CA TYR A 282 -6.03 -13.96 12.41
C TYR A 282 -5.31 -13.72 11.07
N THR A 283 -5.49 -14.59 10.06
CA THR A 283 -4.89 -14.39 8.73
C THR A 283 -5.52 -13.21 8.01
N MET A 284 -6.85 -13.06 8.11
CA MET A 284 -7.57 -11.90 7.59
C MET A 284 -7.10 -10.62 8.29
N LEU A 285 -7.07 -10.63 9.63
CA LEU A 285 -6.66 -9.47 10.43
C LEU A 285 -5.22 -9.06 10.16
N SER A 286 -4.31 -10.03 10.03
CA SER A 286 -2.93 -9.76 9.60
C SER A 286 -2.88 -8.96 8.31
N SER A 287 -3.65 -9.38 7.29
CA SER A 287 -3.71 -8.69 6.01
C SER A 287 -4.27 -7.27 6.13
N LEU A 288 -5.33 -7.07 6.91
CA LEU A 288 -5.92 -5.73 7.13
C LEU A 288 -4.95 -4.80 7.88
N ILE A 289 -4.25 -5.31 8.90
CA ILE A 289 -3.21 -4.57 9.65
C ILE A 289 -2.09 -4.15 8.70
N PHE A 290 -1.62 -5.06 7.86
CA PHE A 290 -0.53 -4.74 6.94
C PHE A 290 -0.92 -3.69 5.91
N GLN A 291 -2.11 -3.80 5.31
CA GLN A 291 -2.64 -2.79 4.38
C GLN A 291 -2.69 -1.39 5.01
N LEU A 292 -3.08 -1.30 6.30
CA LEU A 292 -3.09 -0.02 7.02
C LEU A 292 -1.69 0.58 7.17
N VAL A 293 -0.69 -0.25 7.47
CA VAL A 293 0.68 0.21 7.72
C VAL A 293 1.46 0.46 6.43
N GLU A 294 1.15 -0.29 5.37
CA GLU A 294 1.72 -0.11 4.03
C GLU A 294 1.27 1.20 3.36
N HIS A 295 0.07 1.69 3.70
CA HIS A 295 -0.48 2.91 3.13
C HIS A 295 0.44 4.13 3.38
N ASP A 296 0.71 4.92 2.32
CA ASP A 296 1.69 6.01 2.35
C ASP A 296 1.44 7.06 3.44
N ALA A 297 0.17 7.41 3.67
CA ALA A 297 -0.21 8.34 4.74
C ALA A 297 0.23 7.88 6.14
N GLN A 298 0.53 6.58 6.30
CA GLN A 298 0.83 5.93 7.58
C GLN A 298 2.27 5.53 7.77
N LYS A 299 3.14 5.94 6.85
CA LYS A 299 4.59 5.89 7.06
C LYS A 299 5.02 6.66 8.31
N ILE A 300 4.19 7.55 8.86
CA ILE A 300 4.43 8.18 10.19
C ILE A 300 4.59 7.13 11.29
N LEU A 301 3.75 6.08 11.30
CA LEU A 301 3.84 4.98 12.26
C LEU A 301 5.17 4.23 12.12
N LEU A 302 5.62 4.05 10.88
CA LEU A 302 6.89 3.39 10.57
C LEU A 302 8.10 4.27 10.92
N ARG A 303 7.99 5.59 10.75
CA ARG A 303 9.10 6.54 10.93
C ARG A 303 9.32 6.94 12.38
N ASP A 304 8.30 6.82 13.22
CA ASP A 304 8.40 6.99 14.67
C ASP A 304 8.92 5.69 15.29
N GLU A 305 10.16 5.71 15.80
CA GLU A 305 10.84 4.55 16.37
C GLU A 305 10.05 3.92 17.52
N ASP A 306 9.56 4.72 18.46
CA ASP A 306 8.86 4.22 19.63
C ASP A 306 7.52 3.59 19.27
N ARG A 307 6.81 4.15 18.29
CA ARG A 307 5.57 3.55 17.77
C ARG A 307 5.84 2.27 17.02
N PHE A 308 6.86 2.24 16.17
CA PHE A 308 7.24 1.04 15.42
C PHE A 308 7.65 -0.10 16.36
N VAL A 309 8.53 0.17 17.34
CA VAL A 309 8.97 -0.83 18.32
C VAL A 309 7.80 -1.38 19.13
N ARG A 310 6.86 -0.52 19.55
CA ARG A 310 5.63 -0.97 20.24
C ARG A 310 4.77 -1.86 19.36
N LEU A 311 4.46 -1.44 18.14
CA LEU A 311 3.68 -2.24 17.20
C LEU A 311 4.35 -3.60 16.93
N LYS A 312 5.65 -3.59 16.68
CA LYS A 312 6.43 -4.79 16.40
C LYS A 312 6.36 -5.77 17.58
N ARG A 313 6.59 -5.29 18.81
CA ARG A 313 6.48 -6.11 20.03
C ARG A 313 5.07 -6.67 20.20
N ASP A 314 4.05 -5.85 20.05
CA ASP A 314 2.66 -6.29 20.19
C ASP A 314 2.32 -7.40 19.16
N LEU A 315 2.91 -7.36 17.95
CA LEU A 315 2.79 -8.42 16.96
C LEU A 315 3.62 -9.67 17.28
N GLU A 316 4.82 -9.52 17.83
CA GLU A 316 5.65 -10.64 18.31
C GLU A 316 4.94 -11.40 19.46
N ASP A 317 4.30 -10.66 20.38
CA ASP A 317 3.50 -11.24 21.47
C ASP A 317 2.32 -12.06 20.94
N VAL A 318 1.68 -11.57 19.88
CA VAL A 318 0.58 -12.28 19.18
C VAL A 318 1.07 -13.53 18.46
N ASP A 319 2.25 -13.49 17.85
CA ASP A 319 2.80 -14.62 17.09
C ASP A 319 3.29 -15.75 17.99
N THR A 320 3.80 -15.41 19.17
CA THR A 320 4.26 -16.39 20.18
C THR A 320 3.13 -17.03 20.99
N ALA A 321 1.89 -16.52 20.88
CA ALA A 321 0.74 -17.09 21.55
C ALA A 321 0.43 -18.52 21.04
N PRO A 322 0.07 -19.48 21.92
CA PRO A 322 -0.22 -20.86 21.51
C PRO A 322 -1.34 -20.95 20.46
N GLU A 323 -1.18 -21.82 19.45
CA GLU A 323 -2.18 -22.00 18.38
C GLU A 323 -3.57 -22.42 18.89
N ALA A 324 -3.63 -23.12 20.02
CA ALA A 324 -4.87 -23.49 20.70
C ALA A 324 -5.72 -22.27 21.09
N GLU A 325 -5.14 -21.08 21.12
CA GLU A 325 -5.78 -19.82 21.48
C GLU A 325 -6.09 -18.94 20.25
N SER A 326 -6.49 -19.54 19.12
CA SER A 326 -6.84 -18.82 17.88
C SER A 326 -7.74 -17.60 18.11
N SER A 327 -8.77 -17.71 18.95
CA SER A 327 -9.66 -16.58 19.29
C SER A 327 -8.96 -15.52 20.15
N ALA A 328 -8.01 -15.88 21.02
CA ALA A 328 -7.21 -14.90 21.77
C ALA A 328 -6.25 -14.14 20.83
N ARG A 329 -5.60 -14.86 19.91
CA ARG A 329 -4.76 -14.27 18.85
C ARG A 329 -5.55 -13.28 18.01
N ALA A 330 -6.76 -13.65 17.59
CA ALA A 330 -7.65 -12.76 16.84
C ALA A 330 -8.06 -11.51 17.65
N ARG A 331 -8.43 -11.67 18.92
CA ARG A 331 -8.75 -10.51 19.80
C ARG A 331 -7.57 -9.55 19.96
N ALA A 332 -6.37 -10.09 20.15
CA ALA A 332 -5.16 -9.28 20.27
C ALA A 332 -4.85 -8.53 18.96
N GLN A 333 -4.99 -9.17 17.80
CA GLN A 333 -4.86 -8.49 16.51
C GLN A 333 -5.94 -7.44 16.27
N PHE A 334 -7.19 -7.68 16.67
CA PHE A 334 -8.23 -6.65 16.63
C PHE A 334 -7.89 -5.44 17.52
N ALA A 335 -7.28 -5.66 18.69
CA ALA A 335 -6.81 -4.57 19.54
C ALA A 335 -5.70 -3.77 18.84
N ILE A 336 -4.75 -4.43 18.16
CA ILE A 336 -3.71 -3.79 17.35
C ILE A 336 -4.34 -2.99 16.21
N LEU A 337 -5.26 -3.59 15.45
CA LEU A 337 -6.00 -2.95 14.36
C LEU A 337 -6.71 -1.67 14.83
N ARG A 338 -7.42 -1.76 15.97
CA ARG A 338 -8.10 -0.62 16.60
C ARG A 338 -7.12 0.47 17.03
N ASN A 339 -5.99 0.10 17.63
CA ASN A 339 -4.99 1.05 18.10
C ASN A 339 -4.33 1.78 16.93
N ILE A 340 -4.05 1.08 15.82
CA ILE A 340 -3.58 1.68 14.58
C ILE A 340 -4.64 2.65 14.07
N ILE A 341 -5.89 2.22 13.84
CA ILE A 341 -6.95 3.11 13.35
C ILE A 341 -7.15 4.34 14.26
N ALA A 342 -7.04 4.19 15.58
CA ALA A 342 -7.19 5.30 16.52
C ALA A 342 -5.99 6.28 16.52
N ALA A 343 -4.78 5.78 16.23
CA ALA A 343 -3.57 6.59 16.14
C ALA A 343 -3.52 7.42 14.84
N LEU A 344 -4.34 7.05 13.86
CA LEU A 344 -4.32 7.62 12.52
C LEU A 344 -5.53 8.53 12.34
N ALA A 345 -5.28 9.74 11.85
CA ALA A 345 -6.28 10.79 11.75
C ALA A 345 -7.16 10.65 10.49
N TRP A 346 -7.55 9.43 10.12
CA TRP A 346 -8.47 9.23 9.00
C TRP A 346 -9.87 9.71 9.35
N GLU A 347 -10.52 10.30 8.36
CA GLU A 347 -11.94 10.59 8.47
C GLU A 347 -12.75 9.30 8.34
N ARG A 348 -12.35 8.42 7.41
CA ARG A 348 -13.13 7.22 7.06
C ARG A 348 -12.26 6.00 6.81
N VAL A 349 -12.72 4.85 7.31
CA VAL A 349 -12.12 3.54 7.06
C VAL A 349 -13.21 2.64 6.48
N ILE A 350 -12.98 2.10 5.29
CA ILE A 350 -13.90 1.16 4.64
C ILE A 350 -13.26 -0.21 4.63
N ILE A 351 -13.94 -1.21 5.19
CA ILE A 351 -13.47 -2.59 5.28
C ILE A 351 -14.34 -3.47 4.40
N VAL A 352 -13.75 -4.11 3.40
CA VAL A 352 -14.44 -5.05 2.51
C VAL A 352 -13.95 -6.46 2.82
N ILE A 353 -14.85 -7.34 3.27
CA ILE A 353 -14.52 -8.74 3.49
C ILE A 353 -15.45 -9.60 2.66
N ASP A 354 -14.89 -10.19 1.61
CA ASP A 354 -15.61 -11.11 0.75
C ASP A 354 -15.59 -12.52 1.37
N ARG A 355 -16.75 -13.18 1.38
CA ARG A 355 -16.93 -14.56 1.84
C ARG A 355 -16.58 -14.78 3.30
N VAL A 356 -17.19 -13.98 4.17
CA VAL A 356 -17.05 -14.13 5.63
C VAL A 356 -17.43 -15.52 6.15
N ASP A 357 -18.30 -16.26 5.43
CA ASP A 357 -18.63 -17.67 5.73
C ASP A 357 -17.42 -18.62 5.66
N ARG A 358 -16.35 -18.21 4.98
CA ARG A 358 -15.13 -18.99 4.80
C ARG A 358 -14.10 -18.77 5.91
N ILE A 359 -14.39 -17.90 6.88
CA ILE A 359 -13.54 -17.70 8.06
C ILE A 359 -13.81 -18.83 9.08
N GLN A 360 -12.75 -19.30 9.74
CA GLN A 360 -12.81 -20.27 10.85
C GLN A 360 -13.51 -19.64 12.05
N GLY A 361 -14.23 -20.47 12.82
CA GLY A 361 -15.03 -20.00 13.95
C GLY A 361 -16.45 -19.62 13.55
N GLY A 362 -17.16 -19.04 14.51
CA GLY A 362 -18.50 -18.50 14.32
C GLY A 362 -18.46 -17.12 13.65
N PHE A 363 -19.51 -16.78 12.90
CA PHE A 363 -19.61 -15.45 12.28
C PHE A 363 -19.57 -14.30 13.31
N ASN A 364 -20.07 -14.55 14.52
CA ASN A 364 -20.00 -13.62 15.64
C ASN A 364 -18.55 -13.27 16.04
N GLU A 365 -17.58 -14.18 15.85
CA GLU A 365 -16.17 -13.90 16.14
C GLU A 365 -15.58 -12.80 15.23
N VAL A 366 -16.17 -12.60 14.05
CA VAL A 366 -15.80 -11.51 13.14
C VAL A 366 -16.60 -10.26 13.46
N LEU A 367 -17.91 -10.42 13.68
CA LEU A 367 -18.83 -9.30 13.81
C LEU A 367 -18.73 -8.56 15.13
N GLU A 368 -18.56 -9.26 16.24
CA GLU A 368 -18.52 -8.61 17.56
C GLU A 368 -17.34 -7.63 17.66
N PRO A 369 -16.09 -8.02 17.31
CA PRO A 369 -14.98 -7.08 17.33
C PRO A 369 -15.07 -6.00 16.25
N LEU A 370 -15.65 -6.31 15.08
CA LEU A 370 -15.87 -5.32 14.02
C LEU A 370 -16.91 -4.27 14.46
N SER A 371 -17.97 -4.69 15.13
CA SER A 371 -18.99 -3.80 15.71
C SER A 371 -18.37 -2.95 16.82
N GLU A 372 -17.54 -3.55 17.69
CA GLU A 372 -16.78 -2.81 18.70
C GLU A 372 -15.88 -1.75 18.06
N LEU A 373 -15.13 -2.12 17.01
CA LEU A 373 -14.29 -1.19 16.26
C LEU A 373 -15.11 -0.03 15.69
N MET A 374 -16.26 -0.30 15.09
CA MET A 374 -17.17 0.72 14.57
C MET A 374 -17.70 1.64 15.67
N LEU A 375 -18.01 1.11 16.85
CA LEU A 375 -18.54 1.89 17.98
C LEU A 375 -17.48 2.75 18.66
N LYS A 376 -16.26 2.22 18.82
CA LYS A 376 -15.20 2.86 19.62
C LYS A 376 -14.19 3.67 18.80
N ALA A 377 -14.06 3.42 17.49
CA ALA A 377 -13.17 4.21 16.65
C ALA A 377 -13.57 5.69 16.65
N ARG A 378 -12.60 6.59 16.48
CA ARG A 378 -12.88 8.03 16.32
C ARG A 378 -13.32 8.34 14.89
N CYS A 379 -12.84 7.59 13.91
CA CYS A 379 -13.19 7.73 12.49
C CYS A 379 -14.53 7.05 12.13
N HIS A 380 -15.00 7.31 10.92
CA HIS A 380 -16.15 6.65 10.32
C HIS A 380 -15.77 5.29 9.74
N VAL A 381 -15.97 4.22 10.51
CA VAL A 381 -15.74 2.85 10.04
C VAL A 381 -17.00 2.32 9.36
N LYS A 382 -16.87 1.92 8.10
CA LYS A 382 -17.92 1.22 7.32
C LYS A 382 -17.40 -0.14 6.91
N ALA A 383 -18.28 -1.13 6.93
CA ALA A 383 -17.93 -2.48 6.51
C ALA A 383 -18.89 -2.99 5.46
N PHE A 384 -18.34 -3.65 4.42
CA PHE A 384 -19.08 -4.37 3.39
C PHE A 384 -18.66 -5.83 3.43
N LEU A 385 -19.59 -6.67 3.86
CA LEU A 385 -19.39 -8.12 3.96
C LEU A 385 -20.22 -8.82 2.89
N THR A 386 -19.64 -9.85 2.26
CA THR A 386 -20.41 -10.78 1.43
C THR A 386 -20.43 -12.16 2.07
N MET A 387 -21.53 -12.89 1.87
CA MET A 387 -21.69 -14.24 2.39
C MET A 387 -22.45 -15.10 1.39
N ARG A 388 -22.01 -16.35 1.19
CA ARG A 388 -22.83 -17.34 0.46
C ARG A 388 -23.82 -17.96 1.42
N VAL A 389 -25.13 -17.83 1.13
CA VAL A 389 -26.19 -18.47 1.92
C VAL A 389 -26.22 -19.94 1.55
N GLN A 390 -25.64 -20.77 2.41
CA GLN A 390 -25.93 -22.20 2.51
C GLN A 390 -26.62 -22.54 3.83
N TYR A 391 -26.72 -21.58 4.75
CA TYR A 391 -27.23 -21.76 6.11
C TYR A 391 -28.11 -20.56 6.49
N SER A 392 -29.13 -20.80 7.32
CA SER A 392 -29.94 -19.72 7.91
C SER A 392 -29.04 -18.84 8.76
N PHE A 393 -28.83 -17.61 8.32
CA PHE A 393 -28.13 -16.62 9.12
C PHE A 393 -29.13 -15.85 9.98
N ASP A 394 -29.02 -16.02 11.30
CA ASP A 394 -29.78 -15.20 12.24
C ASP A 394 -29.13 -13.82 12.39
N SER A 395 -29.66 -12.85 11.66
CA SER A 395 -29.24 -11.45 11.77
C SER A 395 -29.70 -10.76 13.05
N GLY A 396 -30.50 -11.42 13.91
CA GLY A 396 -31.07 -10.85 15.13
C GLY A 396 -30.02 -10.22 16.02
N HIS A 397 -29.00 -10.99 16.40
CA HIS A 397 -27.93 -10.48 17.27
C HIS A 397 -27.19 -9.26 16.69
N VAL A 398 -26.98 -9.24 15.37
CA VAL A 398 -26.27 -8.13 14.70
C VAL A 398 -27.13 -6.88 14.68
N ARG A 399 -28.44 -7.05 14.43
CA ARG A 399 -29.42 -5.98 14.51
C ARG A 399 -29.52 -5.44 15.94
N ASP A 400 -29.46 -6.30 16.95
CA ASP A 400 -29.51 -5.86 18.35
C ASP A 400 -28.30 -4.97 18.72
N VAL A 401 -27.11 -5.27 18.19
CA VAL A 401 -25.88 -4.52 18.49
C VAL A 401 -25.75 -3.25 17.66
N LEU A 402 -26.06 -3.31 16.36
CA LEU A 402 -25.85 -2.21 15.43
C LEU A 402 -27.09 -1.37 15.16
N ASP A 403 -28.28 -1.89 15.45
CA ASP A 403 -29.59 -1.26 15.22
C ASP A 403 -29.73 -0.82 13.75
N GLU A 404 -30.19 0.40 13.49
CA GLU A 404 -30.35 0.99 12.14
C GLU A 404 -29.05 1.07 11.33
N ARG A 405 -27.87 0.82 11.93
CA ARG A 405 -26.58 0.82 11.24
C ARG A 405 -26.29 -0.49 10.50
N TYR A 406 -27.09 -1.52 10.73
CA TYR A 406 -27.02 -2.78 9.99
C TYR A 406 -27.93 -2.75 8.77
N VAL A 407 -27.34 -3.03 7.60
CA VAL A 407 -28.05 -3.12 6.33
C VAL A 407 -27.85 -4.52 5.75
N GLY A 408 -28.93 -5.30 5.72
CA GLY A 408 -28.96 -6.60 5.03
C GLY A 408 -29.58 -6.48 3.64
N ILE A 409 -28.90 -7.05 2.64
CA ILE A 409 -29.41 -7.26 1.29
C ILE A 409 -29.28 -8.74 0.95
N GLU A 410 -30.37 -9.35 0.51
CA GLU A 410 -30.37 -10.73 0.02
C GLU A 410 -30.54 -10.73 -1.50
N LEU A 411 -29.64 -11.40 -2.22
CA LEU A 411 -29.62 -11.49 -3.68
C LEU A 411 -29.34 -12.93 -4.08
N ASN A 412 -30.37 -13.66 -4.51
CA ASN A 412 -30.20 -15.03 -4.97
C ASN A 412 -29.99 -15.08 -6.49
N GLN A 413 -29.17 -16.01 -6.94
CA GLN A 413 -28.83 -16.13 -8.36
C GLN A 413 -30.03 -16.57 -9.23
N ASP A 414 -30.97 -17.31 -8.65
CA ASP A 414 -32.19 -17.80 -9.30
C ASP A 414 -33.34 -16.79 -9.35
N ASP A 415 -33.32 -15.74 -8.50
CA ASP A 415 -34.36 -14.71 -8.47
C ASP A 415 -34.37 -13.82 -9.73
N GLY A 416 -33.28 -13.79 -10.51
CA GLY A 416 -33.13 -12.95 -11.71
C GLY A 416 -33.72 -13.52 -13.01
N HIS A 417 -34.49 -14.62 -12.94
CA HIS A 417 -34.92 -15.39 -14.11
C HIS A 417 -36.43 -15.38 -14.41
N ILE A 418 -37.19 -14.47 -13.81
CA ILE A 418 -38.63 -14.33 -14.09
C ILE A 418 -38.89 -13.26 -15.15
#